data_AF-A0A1Z8KWM6-F1
#
_entry.id   AF-A0A1Z8KWM6-F1
#
_cell.length_a   1.000
_cell.length_b   1.000
_cell.length_c   1.000
_cell.angle_alpha   90.00
_cell.angle_beta   90.00
_cell.angle_gamma   90.00
#
_symmetry.space_group_name_H-M   'P 1'
#
loop_
_entity.id
_entity.type
_entity.pdbx_description
1 polymer ?
#
loop_
_entity_poly.entity_id
_entity_poly.type
_entity_poly.pdbx_seq_one_letter_code
_entity_poly.pdbx_strand_id
1 'polypeptide(L)'
;MRIIMICILLLCIATPAEARTRFGTEDKIIRIQKIEVPAAARQMVPPEFLDNAYLARRISIKWFIAGAYLTDHGYVIELDDDRYFDLGTERISALQTIGVLPIPLSAAPIPASEYVIGYSLWPILAFVLISTTISIMIRNRRSRRVRAVVGSSFPELLRQTLIGAAKADGKIDPEEIKLIAEIMSKITNAKVRETSIMQDIDHSTLKGGDLLSHIEMIGPMMNPVQRQIMIRELYRVIAVDGKIDRKEKAMLDSCAKSLMLTPAQLKEITAKL
;
A
#
# COMPACT_ATOMS: atom_id res chain seq x y z
N MET A 1 5.04 -1.66 0.10
CA MET A 1 5.74 -2.22 -1.07
C MET A 1 5.16 -3.54 -1.57
N ARG A 2 4.92 -4.56 -0.72
CA ARG A 2 4.44 -5.89 -1.19
C ARG A 2 3.06 -5.90 -1.91
N ILE A 3 2.14 -5.00 -1.58
CA ILE A 3 0.78 -4.98 -2.17
C ILE A 3 0.76 -4.33 -3.57
N ILE A 4 1.58 -3.32 -3.81
CA ILE A 4 1.71 -2.67 -5.12
C ILE A 4 2.28 -3.66 -6.16
N MET A 5 3.18 -4.55 -5.73
CA MET A 5 3.80 -5.57 -6.58
C MET A 5 2.81 -6.64 -7.05
N ILE A 6 1.75 -6.93 -6.29
CA ILE A 6 0.73 -7.95 -6.63
C ILE A 6 -0.26 -7.41 -7.69
N CYS A 7 -0.60 -6.13 -7.65
CA CYS A 7 -1.42 -5.51 -8.70
C CYS A 7 -0.69 -5.40 -10.04
N ILE A 8 0.63 -5.22 -10.02
CA ILE A 8 1.46 -5.27 -11.23
C ILE A 8 1.48 -6.71 -11.78
N LEU A 9 1.51 -7.73 -10.92
CA LEU A 9 1.51 -9.13 -11.33
C LEU A 9 0.18 -9.59 -11.96
N LEU A 10 -0.96 -9.06 -11.49
CA LEU A 10 -2.29 -9.35 -12.05
C LEU A 10 -2.52 -8.66 -13.41
N LEU A 11 -1.73 -7.65 -13.77
CA LEU A 11 -1.71 -7.03 -15.10
C LEU A 11 -0.80 -7.79 -16.09
N CYS A 12 0.00 -8.74 -15.63
CA CYS A 12 0.94 -9.50 -16.46
C CYS A 12 0.37 -10.79 -17.08
N ILE A 13 -0.94 -11.02 -17.04
CA ILE A 13 -1.59 -12.10 -17.83
C ILE A 13 -1.81 -11.66 -19.30
N ALA A 14 -1.21 -10.54 -19.72
CA ALA A 14 -1.15 -10.16 -21.12
C ALA A 14 -0.13 -11.04 -21.85
N THR A 15 -0.59 -11.73 -22.89
CA THR A 15 0.23 -12.56 -23.77
C THR A 15 1.42 -11.77 -24.32
N PRO A 16 2.61 -12.39 -24.46
CA PRO A 16 3.87 -11.71 -24.78
C PRO A 16 3.95 -11.12 -26.21
N ALA A 17 2.88 -11.15 -27.00
CA ALA A 17 2.90 -10.75 -28.41
C ALA A 17 2.72 -9.23 -28.65
N GLU A 18 2.26 -8.46 -27.67
CA GLU A 18 1.94 -7.03 -27.87
C GLU A 18 2.49 -6.12 -26.75
N ALA A 19 3.79 -6.24 -26.47
CA ALA A 19 4.51 -5.22 -25.70
C ALA A 19 4.86 -4.00 -26.58
N ARG A 20 3.88 -3.43 -27.30
CA ARG A 20 3.95 -2.03 -27.73
C ARG A 20 3.67 -1.17 -26.51
N THR A 21 4.40 -0.08 -26.33
CA THR A 21 4.13 0.90 -25.26
C THR A 21 2.66 1.33 -25.32
N ARG A 22 1.83 0.86 -24.38
CA ARG A 22 0.38 1.13 -24.32
C ARG A 22 0.10 2.57 -23.91
N PHE A 23 0.37 3.48 -24.83
CA PHE A 23 0.16 4.91 -24.72
C PHE A 23 -0.34 5.45 -26.06
N GLY A 24 -1.43 6.20 -26.06
CA GLY A 24 -2.05 6.74 -27.28
C GLY A 24 -3.44 6.17 -27.54
N THR A 25 -3.86 6.20 -28.80
CA THR A 25 -5.17 5.68 -29.22
C THR A 25 -4.96 4.43 -30.07
N GLU A 26 -5.70 3.38 -29.76
CA GLU A 26 -5.76 2.16 -30.55
C GLU A 26 -7.13 2.02 -31.17
N ASP A 27 -7.18 1.86 -32.50
CA ASP A 27 -8.41 1.61 -33.23
C ASP A 27 -8.59 0.10 -33.42
N LYS A 28 -9.79 -0.39 -33.15
CA LYS A 28 -10.14 -1.81 -33.25
C LYS A 28 -11.43 -2.00 -34.01
N ILE A 29 -11.44 -3.00 -34.90
CA ILE A 29 -12.58 -3.36 -35.73
C ILE A 29 -13.16 -4.68 -35.21
N ILE A 30 -14.47 -4.69 -34.95
CA ILE A 30 -15.18 -5.86 -34.42
C ILE A 30 -16.13 -6.36 -35.51
N ARG A 31 -15.80 -7.51 -36.11
CA ARG A 31 -16.63 -8.19 -37.11
C ARG A 31 -17.97 -8.62 -36.51
N ILE A 32 -19.06 -8.24 -37.16
CA ILE A 32 -20.43 -8.58 -36.76
C ILE A 32 -20.99 -9.66 -37.68
N GLN A 33 -20.98 -9.43 -39.00
CA GLN A 33 -21.63 -10.29 -39.98
C GLN A 33 -20.93 -10.22 -41.33
N LYS A 34 -20.82 -11.33 -42.05
CA LYS A 34 -20.34 -11.34 -43.44
C LYS A 34 -21.41 -10.75 -44.37
N ILE A 35 -21.01 -9.88 -45.29
CA ILE A 35 -21.92 -9.28 -46.28
C ILE A 35 -21.97 -10.18 -47.51
N GLU A 36 -23.17 -10.53 -47.96
CA GLU A 36 -23.40 -11.26 -49.21
C GLU A 36 -24.02 -10.32 -50.24
N VAL A 37 -23.27 -10.01 -51.31
CA VAL A 37 -23.74 -9.09 -52.35
C VAL A 37 -24.64 -9.82 -53.36
N PRO A 38 -25.92 -9.42 -53.51
CA PRO A 38 -26.82 -10.01 -54.51
C PRO A 38 -26.28 -9.84 -55.93
N ALA A 39 -26.54 -10.81 -56.83
CA ALA A 39 -26.06 -10.77 -58.22
C ALA A 39 -26.44 -9.47 -58.96
N ALA A 40 -27.65 -8.94 -58.70
CA ALA A 40 -28.14 -7.69 -59.28
C ALA A 40 -27.39 -6.44 -58.78
N ALA A 41 -26.81 -6.49 -57.59
CA ALA A 41 -26.09 -5.38 -56.95
C ALA A 41 -24.59 -5.37 -57.25
N ARG A 42 -24.03 -6.45 -57.84
CA ARG A 42 -22.58 -6.60 -58.06
C ARG A 42 -21.96 -5.52 -58.94
N GLN A 43 -22.75 -4.92 -59.85
CA GLN A 43 -22.28 -3.83 -60.72
C GLN A 43 -22.37 -2.44 -60.04
N MET A 44 -23.05 -2.34 -58.89
CA MET A 44 -23.31 -1.09 -58.17
C MET A 44 -22.43 -0.91 -56.93
N VAL A 45 -21.64 -1.93 -56.56
CA VAL A 45 -20.70 -1.88 -55.44
C VAL A 45 -19.25 -1.98 -55.94
N PRO A 46 -18.27 -1.43 -55.20
CA PRO A 46 -16.87 -1.63 -55.52
C PRO A 46 -16.53 -3.13 -55.64
N PRO A 47 -15.62 -3.52 -56.55
CA PRO A 47 -15.25 -4.94 -56.73
C PRO A 47 -14.68 -5.55 -55.44
N GLU A 48 -14.05 -4.74 -54.59
CA GLU A 48 -13.51 -5.16 -53.29
C GLU A 48 -14.59 -5.71 -52.32
N PHE A 49 -15.86 -5.35 -52.53
CA PHE A 49 -16.95 -5.83 -51.68
C PHE A 49 -17.36 -7.28 -51.98
N LEU A 50 -16.95 -7.82 -53.13
CA LEU A 50 -17.40 -9.11 -53.62
C LEU A 50 -16.63 -10.28 -53.01
N ASP A 51 -15.39 -10.04 -52.56
CA ASP A 51 -14.49 -11.11 -52.11
C ASP A 51 -14.66 -11.38 -50.60
N ASN A 52 -14.41 -10.38 -49.74
CA ASN A 52 -14.37 -10.56 -48.28
C ASN A 52 -14.91 -9.35 -47.47
N ALA A 53 -16.09 -8.82 -47.84
CA ALA A 53 -16.70 -7.74 -47.05
C ALA A 53 -17.36 -8.24 -45.76
N TYR A 54 -17.00 -7.64 -44.62
CA TYR A 54 -17.66 -7.85 -43.33
C TYR A 54 -18.28 -6.55 -42.82
N LEU A 55 -19.54 -6.64 -42.36
CA LEU A 55 -20.12 -5.61 -41.51
C LEU A 55 -19.43 -5.68 -40.16
N ALA A 56 -18.82 -4.57 -39.76
CA ALA A 56 -18.09 -4.47 -38.51
C ALA A 56 -18.43 -3.17 -37.78
N ARG A 57 -17.99 -3.06 -36.53
CA ARG A 57 -18.05 -1.83 -35.73
C ARG A 57 -16.65 -1.37 -35.39
N ARG A 58 -16.40 -0.07 -35.52
CA ARG A 58 -15.13 0.54 -35.16
C ARG A 58 -15.21 1.13 -33.75
N ILE A 59 -14.27 0.76 -32.90
CA ILE A 59 -14.09 1.35 -31.57
C ILE A 59 -12.66 1.86 -31.43
N SER A 60 -12.47 2.87 -30.57
CA SER A 60 -11.15 3.41 -30.25
C SER A 60 -10.94 3.40 -28.74
N ILE A 61 -9.83 2.83 -28.30
CA ILE A 61 -9.44 2.77 -26.88
C ILE A 61 -8.29 3.74 -26.65
N LYS A 62 -8.45 4.64 -25.67
CA LYS A 62 -7.39 5.53 -25.23
C LYS A 62 -6.58 4.86 -24.11
N TRP A 63 -5.30 4.65 -24.36
CA TRP A 63 -4.38 3.98 -23.45
C TRP A 63 -3.52 4.97 -22.67
N PHE A 64 -3.43 4.74 -21.36
CA PHE A 64 -2.47 5.36 -20.44
C PHE A 64 -2.00 4.29 -19.46
N ILE A 65 -1.09 3.40 -19.90
CA ILE A 65 -0.65 2.18 -19.19
C ILE A 65 -1.76 1.10 -19.09
N ALA A 66 -3.00 1.52 -18.87
CA ALA A 66 -4.24 0.76 -18.94
C ALA A 66 -5.29 1.53 -19.75
N GLY A 67 -6.40 0.91 -20.13
CA GLY A 67 -7.47 1.56 -20.89
C GLY A 67 -8.17 2.61 -20.03
N ALA A 68 -8.18 3.85 -20.51
CA ALA A 68 -8.77 5.00 -19.81
C ALA A 68 -10.20 5.29 -20.26
N TYR A 69 -10.46 5.15 -21.56
CA TYR A 69 -11.77 5.39 -22.16
C TYR A 69 -11.93 4.61 -23.47
N LEU A 70 -13.18 4.21 -23.78
CA LEU A 70 -13.59 3.57 -25.04
C LEU A 70 -14.57 4.48 -25.78
N THR A 71 -14.30 4.75 -27.06
CA THR A 71 -15.16 5.52 -27.96
C THR A 71 -15.73 4.60 -29.05
N ASP A 72 -17.04 4.67 -29.30
CA ASP A 72 -17.69 3.96 -30.41
C ASP A 72 -17.84 4.90 -31.61
N HIS A 73 -17.34 4.48 -32.77
CA HIS A 73 -17.41 5.24 -34.03
C HIS A 73 -18.53 4.76 -34.96
N GLY A 74 -19.24 3.68 -34.63
CA GLY A 74 -20.35 3.16 -35.43
C GLY A 74 -19.95 2.07 -36.44
N TYR A 75 -20.82 1.85 -37.43
CA TYR A 75 -20.68 0.75 -38.39
C TYR A 75 -19.68 1.09 -39.50
N VAL A 76 -18.91 0.09 -39.89
CA VAL A 76 -17.95 0.17 -41.01
C VAL A 76 -18.01 -1.14 -41.81
N ILE A 77 -17.56 -1.10 -43.07
CA ILE A 77 -17.33 -2.31 -43.85
C ILE A 77 -15.84 -2.59 -43.82
N GLU A 78 -15.46 -3.73 -43.26
CA GLU A 78 -14.09 -4.24 -43.31
C GLU A 78 -13.90 -5.01 -44.62
N LEU A 79 -12.83 -4.68 -45.36
CA LEU A 79 -12.52 -5.27 -46.66
C LEU A 79 -11.35 -6.25 -46.56
N ASP A 80 -10.30 -5.85 -45.85
CA ASP A 80 -9.12 -6.65 -45.52
C ASP A 80 -8.59 -6.20 -44.14
N ASP A 81 -7.70 -6.98 -43.53
CA ASP A 81 -7.03 -6.62 -42.28
C ASP A 81 -6.45 -5.19 -42.39
N ASP A 82 -6.93 -4.28 -41.54
CA ASP A 82 -6.66 -2.83 -41.47
C ASP A 82 -7.30 -1.91 -42.53
N ARG A 83 -8.00 -2.43 -43.56
CA ARG A 83 -8.75 -1.61 -44.53
C ARG A 83 -10.24 -1.62 -44.22
N TYR A 84 -10.77 -0.45 -43.89
CA TYR A 84 -12.20 -0.26 -43.63
C TYR A 84 -12.80 0.91 -44.39
N PHE A 85 -14.11 0.84 -44.58
CA PHE A 85 -14.91 1.83 -45.25
C PHE A 85 -15.99 2.35 -44.31
N ASP A 86 -15.97 3.66 -44.08
CA ASP A 86 -16.90 4.29 -43.14
C ASP A 86 -18.34 4.33 -43.72
N LEU A 87 -19.28 3.84 -42.93
CA LEU A 87 -20.70 3.82 -43.26
C LEU A 87 -21.40 4.98 -42.53
N GLY A 88 -21.30 6.16 -43.13
CA GLY A 88 -22.18 7.28 -42.78
C GLY A 88 -23.66 6.93 -42.99
N THR A 89 -24.54 7.68 -42.33
CA THR A 89 -26.01 7.49 -42.37
C THR A 89 -26.59 7.45 -43.79
N GLU A 90 -26.07 8.29 -44.69
CA GLU A 90 -26.50 8.34 -46.10
C GLU A 90 -26.14 7.06 -46.86
N ARG A 91 -24.96 6.51 -46.60
CA ARG A 91 -24.43 5.33 -47.30
C ARG A 91 -25.09 4.05 -46.83
N ILE A 92 -25.41 3.98 -45.55
CA ILE A 92 -26.24 2.91 -44.97
C ILE A 92 -27.56 2.82 -45.74
N SER A 93 -28.26 3.96 -45.91
CA SER A 93 -29.55 4.02 -46.58
C SER A 93 -29.45 3.62 -48.06
N ALA A 94 -28.40 4.05 -48.76
CA ALA A 94 -28.14 3.68 -50.14
C ALA A 94 -27.89 2.16 -50.29
N LEU A 95 -27.05 1.58 -49.43
CA LEU A 95 -26.73 0.15 -49.48
C LEU A 95 -27.90 -0.75 -49.04
N GLN A 96 -28.77 -0.26 -48.16
CA GLN A 96 -30.03 -0.93 -47.80
C GLN A 96 -31.03 -0.93 -48.97
N THR A 97 -31.11 0.17 -49.74
CA THR A 97 -31.99 0.28 -50.91
C THR A 97 -31.61 -0.72 -52.01
N ILE A 98 -30.32 -0.98 -52.19
CA ILE A 98 -29.78 -1.90 -53.18
C ILE A 98 -29.77 -3.37 -52.67
N GLY A 99 -30.16 -3.59 -51.41
CA GLY A 99 -30.24 -4.92 -50.80
C GLY A 99 -28.89 -5.52 -50.40
N VAL A 100 -27.83 -4.70 -50.30
CA VAL A 100 -26.49 -5.13 -49.86
C VAL A 100 -26.41 -5.22 -48.33
N LEU A 101 -27.12 -4.34 -47.62
CA LEU A 101 -27.22 -4.37 -46.15
C LEU A 101 -28.62 -4.80 -45.70
N PRO A 102 -28.73 -5.58 -44.62
CA PRO A 102 -30.02 -5.98 -44.07
C PRO A 102 -30.81 -4.79 -43.48
N ILE A 103 -32.14 -4.90 -43.50
CA ILE A 103 -33.08 -4.00 -42.84
C ILE A 103 -33.88 -4.81 -41.81
N PRO A 104 -33.74 -4.55 -40.49
CA PRO A 104 -32.85 -3.57 -39.84
C PRO A 104 -31.38 -4.04 -39.79
N LEU A 105 -30.46 -3.08 -39.60
CA LEU A 105 -29.05 -3.38 -39.35
C LEU A 105 -28.88 -4.23 -38.07
N SER A 106 -27.93 -5.16 -38.10
CA SER A 106 -27.61 -5.99 -36.94
C SER A 106 -27.14 -5.11 -35.78
N ALA A 107 -27.97 -5.00 -34.73
CA ALA A 107 -27.68 -4.24 -33.51
C ALA A 107 -26.78 -5.02 -32.54
N ALA A 108 -25.75 -5.69 -33.06
CA ALA A 108 -24.84 -6.45 -32.21
C ALA A 108 -24.16 -5.51 -31.20
N PRO A 109 -24.30 -5.76 -29.88
CA PRO A 109 -23.68 -4.94 -28.86
C PRO A 109 -22.16 -5.14 -28.85
N ILE A 110 -21.43 -4.10 -28.44
CA ILE A 110 -19.99 -4.21 -28.19
C ILE A 110 -19.78 -5.24 -27.07
N PRO A 111 -18.85 -6.21 -27.23
CA PRO A 111 -18.55 -7.19 -26.19
C PRO A 111 -18.17 -6.53 -24.86
N ALA A 112 -18.69 -7.06 -23.75
CA ALA A 112 -18.41 -6.52 -22.41
C ALA A 112 -16.90 -6.49 -22.07
N SER A 113 -16.11 -7.38 -22.68
CA SER A 113 -14.65 -7.39 -22.55
C SER A 113 -14.00 -6.09 -23.00
N GLU A 114 -14.50 -5.47 -24.07
CA GLU A 114 -13.94 -4.20 -24.58
C GLU A 114 -14.18 -3.06 -23.60
N TYR A 115 -15.33 -3.03 -22.93
CA TYR A 115 -15.60 -2.08 -21.85
C TYR A 115 -14.69 -2.31 -20.65
N VAL A 116 -14.51 -3.56 -20.23
CA VAL A 116 -13.61 -3.89 -19.10
C VAL A 116 -12.17 -3.45 -19.40
N ILE A 117 -11.70 -3.70 -20.63
CA ILE A 117 -10.35 -3.30 -21.07
C ILE A 117 -10.26 -1.77 -21.16
N GLY A 118 -11.20 -1.14 -21.86
CA GLY A 118 -11.22 0.29 -22.14
C GLY A 118 -11.37 1.19 -20.91
N TYR A 119 -11.90 0.66 -19.81
CA TYR A 119 -12.04 1.39 -18.53
C TYR A 119 -11.22 0.81 -17.39
N SER A 120 -10.27 -0.09 -17.67
CA SER A 120 -9.45 -0.79 -16.67
C SER A 120 -8.59 0.13 -15.78
N LEU A 121 -8.28 1.35 -16.22
CA LEU A 121 -7.47 2.31 -15.45
C LEU A 121 -8.17 2.76 -14.14
N TRP A 122 -9.47 2.99 -14.19
CA TRP A 122 -10.24 3.55 -13.08
C TRP A 122 -10.31 2.64 -11.83
N PRO A 123 -10.65 1.35 -11.93
CA PRO A 123 -10.65 0.47 -10.77
C PRO A 123 -9.24 0.30 -10.17
N ILE A 124 -8.18 0.36 -10.98
CA ILE A 124 -6.78 0.30 -10.50
C ILE A 124 -6.48 1.53 -9.63
N LEU A 125 -6.82 2.73 -10.11
CA LEU A 125 -6.61 3.97 -9.35
C LEU A 125 -7.41 3.97 -8.04
N ALA A 126 -8.68 3.55 -8.08
CA ALA A 126 -9.51 3.44 -6.88
C ALA A 126 -8.89 2.49 -5.85
N PHE A 127 -8.43 1.31 -6.29
CA PHE A 127 -7.80 0.34 -5.40
C PHE A 127 -6.53 0.87 -4.73
N VAL A 128 -5.65 1.54 -5.49
CA VAL A 128 -4.40 2.12 -4.96
C VAL A 128 -4.71 3.19 -3.91
N LEU A 129 -5.70 4.03 -4.15
CA LEU A 129 -6.12 5.08 -3.23
C LEU A 129 -6.71 4.50 -1.93
N ILE A 130 -7.57 3.48 -2.04
CA ILE A 130 -8.15 2.76 -0.89
C ILE A 130 -7.06 2.05 -0.08
N SER A 131 -6.17 1.32 -0.73
CA SER A 131 -5.07 0.61 -0.07
C SER A 131 -4.15 1.55 0.72
N THR A 132 -3.84 2.71 0.14
CA THR A 132 -2.97 3.71 0.78
C THR A 132 -3.65 4.36 1.99
N THR A 133 -4.92 4.75 1.86
CA THR A 133 -5.69 5.36 2.96
C THR A 133 -5.89 4.40 4.13
N ILE A 134 -6.23 3.12 3.86
CA ILE A 134 -6.33 2.07 4.88
C ILE A 134 -4.99 1.87 5.60
N SER A 135 -3.89 1.77 4.85
CA SER A 135 -2.56 1.56 5.43
C SER A 135 -2.15 2.70 6.36
N ILE A 136 -2.42 3.95 5.96
CA ILE A 136 -2.19 5.14 6.79
C ILE A 136 -3.08 5.09 8.05
N MET A 137 -4.36 4.75 7.91
CA MET A 137 -5.29 4.67 9.03
C MET A 137 -4.86 3.60 10.06
N ILE A 138 -4.44 2.42 9.60
CA ILE A 138 -3.96 1.33 10.48
C ILE A 138 -2.69 1.77 11.24
N ARG A 139 -1.74 2.42 10.55
CA ARG A 139 -0.53 2.95 11.17
C ARG A 139 -0.87 3.97 12.27
N ASN A 140 -1.79 4.89 11.99
CA ASN A 140 -2.21 5.93 12.92
C ASN A 140 -2.97 5.35 14.13
N ARG A 141 -3.78 4.29 13.95
CA ARG A 141 -4.50 3.64 15.05
C ARG A 141 -3.56 2.92 16.02
N ARG A 142 -2.50 2.26 15.54
CA ARG A 142 -1.48 1.64 16.42
C ARG A 142 -0.78 2.69 17.28
N SER A 143 -0.38 3.83 16.69
CA SER A 143 0.23 4.95 17.44
C SER A 143 -0.69 5.57 18.50
N ARG A 144 -2.02 5.52 18.28
CA ARG A 144 -3.02 6.07 19.21
C ARG A 144 -3.26 5.14 20.39
N ARG A 145 -3.32 3.82 20.18
CA ARG A 145 -3.49 2.85 21.29
C ARG A 145 -2.29 2.84 22.22
N VAL A 146 -1.07 2.87 21.68
CA VAL A 146 0.15 2.94 22.48
C VAL A 146 0.15 4.24 23.28
N ARG A 147 -0.08 5.41 22.67
CA ARG A 147 -0.16 6.69 23.39
C ARG A 147 -1.30 6.79 24.42
N ALA A 148 -2.45 6.17 24.18
CA ALA A 148 -3.57 6.17 25.14
C ALA A 148 -3.24 5.34 26.39
N VAL A 149 -2.52 4.22 26.23
CA VAL A 149 -2.05 3.38 27.34
C VAL A 149 -0.85 4.00 28.07
N VAL A 150 -0.02 4.70 27.31
CA VAL A 150 1.27 5.24 27.76
C VAL A 150 1.17 6.68 28.28
N GLY A 151 0.16 7.48 27.95
CA GLY A 151 0.09 8.89 28.35
C GLY A 151 1.12 9.78 27.62
N SER A 152 0.93 11.10 27.65
CA SER A 152 1.79 12.05 26.90
C SER A 152 3.20 12.19 27.49
N SER A 153 3.37 12.00 28.79
CA SER A 153 4.63 12.20 29.51
C SER A 153 5.45 10.94 29.73
N PHE A 154 4.88 9.73 29.63
CA PHE A 154 5.65 8.51 29.91
C PHE A 154 6.82 8.24 28.97
N PRO A 155 6.76 8.50 27.64
CA PRO A 155 7.93 8.27 26.79
C PRO A 155 9.13 9.11 27.26
N GLU A 156 8.86 10.31 27.76
CA GLU A 156 9.87 11.19 28.35
C GLU A 156 10.48 10.59 29.61
N LEU A 157 9.61 10.19 30.55
CA LEU A 157 10.02 9.58 31.82
C LEU A 157 10.81 8.29 31.60
N LEU A 158 10.34 7.45 30.67
CA LEU A 158 11.03 6.22 30.30
C LEU A 158 12.40 6.52 29.72
N ARG A 159 12.50 7.46 28.78
CA ARG A 159 13.78 7.85 28.18
C ARG A 159 14.79 8.30 29.24
N GLN A 160 14.37 9.19 30.15
CA GLN A 160 15.21 9.67 31.25
C GLN A 160 15.63 8.54 32.20
N THR A 161 14.70 7.64 32.52
CA THR A 161 14.94 6.48 33.39
C THR A 161 15.94 5.51 32.75
N LEU A 162 15.81 5.21 31.45
CA LEU A 162 16.72 4.30 30.75
C LEU A 162 18.12 4.90 30.59
N ILE A 163 18.22 6.20 30.32
CA ILE A 163 19.50 6.92 30.30
C ILE A 163 20.14 6.93 31.69
N GLY A 164 19.36 7.15 32.74
CA GLY A 164 19.84 7.09 34.13
C GLY A 164 20.38 5.71 34.50
N ALA A 165 19.72 4.64 34.02
CA ALA A 165 20.17 3.26 34.21
C ALA A 165 21.48 2.97 33.49
N ALA A 166 21.60 3.34 32.21
CA ALA A 166 22.85 3.19 31.45
C ALA A 166 24.01 4.04 32.02
N LYS A 167 23.70 5.08 32.81
CA LYS A 167 24.70 5.91 33.51
C LYS A 167 25.09 5.39 34.89
N ALA A 168 24.41 4.38 35.44
CA ALA A 168 24.51 3.99 36.84
C ALA A 168 25.94 3.55 37.24
N ASP A 169 26.65 2.90 36.32
CA ASP A 169 28.00 2.38 36.50
C ASP A 169 29.12 3.37 36.05
N GLY A 170 28.73 4.49 35.43
CA GLY A 170 29.63 5.54 34.96
C GLY A 170 30.20 5.35 33.54
N LYS A 171 29.84 4.28 32.81
CA LYS A 171 30.26 4.06 31.42
C LYS A 171 29.09 3.55 30.57
N ILE A 172 28.63 4.38 29.66
CA ILE A 172 27.55 4.01 28.75
C ILE A 172 28.14 3.26 27.55
N ASP A 173 27.65 2.05 27.31
CA ASP A 173 28.07 1.25 26.17
C ASP A 173 27.26 1.56 24.89
N PRO A 174 27.85 1.49 23.69
CA PRO A 174 27.15 1.75 22.43
C PRO A 174 25.92 0.86 22.20
N GLU A 175 25.96 -0.39 22.67
CA GLU A 175 24.81 -1.31 22.54
C GLU A 175 23.63 -0.91 23.44
N GLU A 176 23.88 -0.28 24.60
CA GLU A 176 22.81 0.30 25.43
C GLU A 176 22.14 1.48 24.73
N ILE A 177 22.93 2.38 24.11
CA ILE A 177 22.42 3.53 23.36
C ILE A 177 21.53 3.08 22.21
N LYS A 178 21.98 2.07 21.47
CA LYS A 178 21.25 1.46 20.36
C LYS A 178 19.95 0.80 20.83
N LEU A 179 19.99 0.06 21.95
CA LEU A 179 18.79 -0.53 22.52
C LEU A 179 17.79 0.53 23.00
N ILE A 180 18.25 1.59 23.67
CA ILE A 180 17.40 2.71 24.09
C ILE A 180 16.75 3.37 22.87
N ALA A 181 17.51 3.63 21.79
CA ALA A 181 16.97 4.17 20.55
C ALA A 181 15.90 3.25 19.91
N GLU A 182 16.10 1.93 19.97
CA GLU A 182 15.13 0.94 19.50
C GLU A 182 13.85 0.95 20.34
N ILE A 183 13.98 0.92 21.67
CA ILE A 183 12.86 0.97 22.63
C ILE A 183 12.04 2.25 22.41
N MET A 184 12.72 3.40 22.34
CA MET A 184 12.06 4.68 22.12
C MET A 184 11.39 4.74 20.76
N SER A 185 11.99 4.16 19.73
CA SER A 185 11.36 4.06 18.41
C SER A 185 10.09 3.23 18.42
N LYS A 186 10.08 2.10 19.15
CA LYS A 186 8.91 1.24 19.29
C LYS A 186 7.78 1.92 20.07
N ILE A 187 8.10 2.58 21.19
CA ILE A 187 7.10 3.20 22.08
C ILE A 187 6.52 4.48 21.48
N THR A 188 7.35 5.33 20.87
CA THR A 188 6.87 6.57 20.24
C THR A 188 6.28 6.36 18.85
N ASN A 189 6.54 5.18 18.24
CA ASN A 189 6.26 4.89 16.83
C ASN A 189 6.83 5.95 15.87
N ALA A 190 7.95 6.56 16.26
CA ALA A 190 8.73 7.53 15.50
C ALA A 190 10.19 7.04 15.42
N LYS A 191 10.90 7.39 14.35
CA LYS A 191 12.31 6.98 14.22
C LYS A 191 13.17 7.82 15.17
N VAL A 192 13.69 7.20 16.22
CA VAL A 192 14.65 7.80 17.15
C VAL A 192 16.05 7.36 16.73
N ARG A 193 16.98 8.32 16.58
CA ARG A 193 18.37 8.05 16.20
C ARG A 193 19.24 7.99 17.44
N GLU A 194 20.27 7.15 17.42
CA GLU A 194 21.29 7.04 18.47
C GLU A 194 21.93 8.39 18.81
N THR A 195 22.18 9.23 17.80
CA THR A 195 22.72 10.60 17.99
C THR A 195 21.84 11.48 18.87
N SER A 196 20.52 11.29 18.84
CA SER A 196 19.59 12.02 19.71
C SER A 196 19.72 11.55 21.16
N ILE A 197 19.90 10.25 21.35
CA ILE A 197 20.08 9.65 22.69
C ILE A 197 21.44 10.09 23.26
N MET A 198 22.50 10.17 22.45
CA MET A 198 23.79 10.71 22.86
C MET A 198 23.70 12.17 23.33
N GLN A 199 22.97 13.01 22.60
CA GLN A 199 22.74 14.40 23.02
C GLN A 199 21.96 14.47 24.34
N ASP A 200 20.95 13.63 24.51
CA ASP A 200 20.18 13.56 25.75
C ASP A 200 21.03 13.05 26.93
N ILE A 201 21.96 12.14 26.66
CA ILE A 201 22.96 11.66 27.62
C ILE A 201 23.83 12.84 28.06
N ASP A 202 24.36 13.64 27.13
CA ASP A 202 25.25 14.77 27.48
C ASP A 202 24.53 15.84 28.31
N HIS A 203 23.22 15.99 28.11
CA HIS A 203 22.38 16.96 28.82
C HIS A 203 21.59 16.39 30.02
N SER A 204 21.75 15.10 30.34
CA SER A 204 20.93 14.48 31.40
C SER A 204 21.32 14.99 32.80
N THR A 205 20.34 15.47 33.54
CA THR A 205 20.49 15.89 34.95
C THR A 205 20.53 14.72 35.93
N LEU A 206 19.99 13.56 35.55
CA LEU A 206 20.08 12.33 36.34
C LEU A 206 21.51 11.81 36.34
N LYS A 207 22.16 11.86 37.51
CA LYS A 207 23.41 11.14 37.79
C LYS A 207 23.05 9.69 38.12
N GLY A 208 23.94 8.75 37.77
CA GLY A 208 23.71 7.31 37.96
C GLY A 208 23.24 6.87 39.37
N GLY A 209 23.58 7.64 40.41
CA GLY A 209 23.12 7.40 41.79
C GLY A 209 21.70 7.88 42.13
N ASP A 210 21.02 8.60 41.25
CA ASP A 210 19.71 9.23 41.50
C ASP A 210 18.53 8.51 40.80
N LEU A 211 18.82 7.37 40.15
CA LEU A 211 17.82 6.58 39.42
C LEU A 211 16.68 6.11 40.34
N LEU A 212 17.02 5.63 41.54
CA LEU A 212 16.03 5.11 42.48
C LEU A 212 15.10 6.25 42.97
N SER A 213 15.66 7.40 43.35
CA SER A 213 14.88 8.57 43.78
C SER A 213 13.96 9.06 42.66
N HIS A 214 14.45 9.06 41.42
CA HIS A 214 13.64 9.41 40.25
C HIS A 214 12.46 8.46 40.10
N ILE A 215 12.69 7.14 40.19
CA ILE A 215 11.63 6.12 40.08
C ILE A 215 10.64 6.20 41.24
N GLU A 216 11.10 6.47 42.47
CA GLU A 216 10.23 6.69 43.63
C GLU A 216 9.30 7.90 43.44
N MET A 217 9.80 8.97 42.81
CA MET A 217 9.01 10.16 42.53
C MET A 217 7.93 9.91 41.47
N ILE A 218 8.28 9.22 40.38
CA ILE A 218 7.40 9.07 39.21
C ILE A 218 6.52 7.81 39.27
N GLY A 219 6.95 6.78 39.99
CA GLY A 219 6.27 5.47 40.07
C GLY A 219 4.80 5.56 40.50
N PRO A 220 4.44 6.34 41.54
CA PRO A 220 3.05 6.55 41.94
C PRO A 220 2.18 7.18 40.85
N MET A 221 2.76 8.03 39.99
CA MET A 221 2.04 8.74 38.91
C MET A 221 1.73 7.84 37.71
N MET A 222 2.28 6.63 37.66
CA MET A 222 2.12 5.70 36.56
C MET A 222 0.95 4.73 36.78
N ASN A 223 0.27 4.36 35.70
CA ASN A 223 -0.69 3.26 35.70
C ASN A 223 0.04 1.88 35.73
N PRO A 224 -0.65 0.78 36.09
CA PRO A 224 0.00 -0.54 36.21
C PRO A 224 0.72 -1.00 34.93
N VAL A 225 0.19 -0.68 33.74
CA VAL A 225 0.79 -1.06 32.46
C VAL A 225 2.09 -0.30 32.21
N GLN A 226 2.11 1.00 32.50
CA GLN A 226 3.31 1.85 32.42
C GLN A 226 4.42 1.34 33.35
N ARG A 227 4.07 0.95 34.59
CA ARG A 227 5.03 0.40 35.55
C ARG A 227 5.65 -0.91 35.06
N GLN A 228 4.85 -1.78 34.44
CA GLN A 228 5.34 -3.01 33.80
C GLN A 228 6.27 -2.73 32.62
N ILE A 229 5.92 -1.76 31.76
CA ILE A 229 6.78 -1.36 30.63
C ILE A 229 8.10 -0.82 31.17
N MET A 230 8.06 0.06 32.17
CA MET A 230 9.26 0.69 32.73
C MET A 230 10.24 -0.34 33.29
N ILE A 231 9.79 -1.26 34.15
CA ILE A 231 10.69 -2.27 34.72
C ILE A 231 11.20 -3.22 33.64
N ARG A 232 10.37 -3.59 32.66
CA ARG A 232 10.77 -4.52 31.59
C ARG A 232 11.88 -3.93 30.73
N GLU A 233 11.71 -2.68 30.30
CA GLU A 233 12.72 -2.03 29.46
C GLU A 233 13.99 -1.71 30.27
N LEU A 234 13.87 -1.37 31.57
CA LEU A 234 15.02 -1.24 32.48
C LEU A 234 15.85 -2.52 32.53
N TYR A 235 15.20 -3.67 32.73
CA TYR A 235 15.88 -4.97 32.72
C TYR A 235 16.57 -5.24 31.38
N ARG A 236 15.94 -4.90 30.26
CA ARG A 236 16.54 -5.11 28.93
C ARG A 236 17.80 -4.29 28.72
N VAL A 237 17.82 -3.03 29.19
CA VAL A 237 18.99 -2.15 29.07
C VAL A 237 20.13 -2.65 29.94
N ILE A 238 19.87 -2.98 31.21
CA ILE A 238 20.91 -3.45 32.13
C ILE A 238 21.42 -4.84 31.73
N ALA A 239 20.58 -5.70 31.14
CA ALA A 239 20.98 -7.04 30.72
C ALA A 239 21.56 -7.12 29.29
N VAL A 240 21.87 -5.99 28.63
CA VAL A 240 22.38 -5.97 27.24
C VAL A 240 23.64 -6.81 27.07
N ASP A 241 24.53 -6.76 28.05
CA ASP A 241 25.79 -7.49 28.06
C ASP A 241 25.65 -8.98 28.44
N GLY A 242 24.42 -9.41 28.78
CA GLY A 242 24.07 -10.77 29.16
C GLY A 242 24.46 -11.15 30.59
N LYS A 243 24.93 -10.22 31.44
CA LYS A 243 25.36 -10.52 32.82
C LYS A 243 24.87 -9.47 33.82
N ILE A 244 23.73 -9.75 34.45
CA ILE A 244 23.26 -8.94 35.58
C ILE A 244 24.05 -9.31 36.84
N ASP A 245 24.82 -8.36 37.38
CA ASP A 245 25.56 -8.54 38.62
C ASP A 245 24.66 -8.43 39.88
N ARG A 246 25.25 -8.67 41.07
CA ARG A 246 24.49 -8.58 42.33
C ARG A 246 24.00 -7.17 42.65
N LYS A 247 24.75 -6.13 42.28
CA LYS A 247 24.42 -4.72 42.54
C LYS A 247 23.30 -4.26 41.61
N GLU A 248 23.39 -4.58 40.32
CA GLU A 248 22.37 -4.30 39.31
C GLU A 248 21.05 -4.99 39.64
N LYS A 249 21.12 -6.25 40.06
CA LYS A 249 19.94 -6.98 40.53
C LYS A 249 19.30 -6.30 41.75
N ALA A 250 20.10 -5.92 42.75
CA ALA A 250 19.59 -5.23 43.94
C ALA A 250 18.97 -3.87 43.60
N MET A 251 19.56 -3.14 42.65
CA MET A 251 19.02 -1.88 42.13
C MET A 251 17.69 -2.12 41.41
N LEU A 252 17.62 -3.10 40.52
CA LEU A 252 16.40 -3.46 39.78
C LEU A 252 15.27 -3.92 40.71
N ASP A 253 15.59 -4.70 41.74
CA ASP A 253 14.62 -5.12 42.76
C ASP A 253 14.10 -3.93 43.56
N SER A 254 14.96 -2.94 43.86
CA SER A 254 14.56 -1.70 44.53
C SER A 254 13.65 -0.86 43.63
N CYS A 255 13.99 -0.73 42.35
CA CYS A 255 13.17 -0.04 41.36
C CYS A 255 11.80 -0.72 41.19
N ALA A 256 11.75 -2.06 41.15
CA ALA A 256 10.51 -2.81 41.05
C ALA A 256 9.58 -2.56 42.26
N LYS A 257 10.15 -2.47 43.47
CA LYS A 257 9.40 -2.11 44.68
C LYS A 257 8.86 -0.68 44.60
N SER A 258 9.65 0.28 44.16
CA SER A 258 9.23 1.68 44.00
C SER A 258 8.16 1.85 42.92
N LEU A 259 8.15 0.97 41.91
CA LEU A 259 7.07 0.82 40.94
C LEU A 259 5.87 0.01 41.46
N MET A 260 5.82 -0.31 42.75
CA MET A 260 4.74 -1.05 43.42
C MET A 260 4.40 -2.38 42.70
N LEU A 261 5.42 -3.06 42.15
CA LEU A 261 5.24 -4.35 41.51
C LEU A 261 5.37 -5.48 42.52
N THR A 262 4.48 -6.45 42.42
CA THR A 262 4.57 -7.66 43.24
C THR A 262 5.70 -8.58 42.74
N PRO A 263 6.29 -9.42 43.61
CA PRO A 263 7.30 -10.39 43.19
C PRO A 263 6.81 -11.35 42.09
N ALA A 264 5.51 -11.68 42.08
CA ALA A 264 4.89 -12.49 41.04
C ALA A 264 4.91 -11.81 39.67
N GLN A 265 4.57 -10.51 39.62
CA GLN A 265 4.63 -9.71 38.38
C GLN A 265 6.06 -9.55 37.90
N LEU A 266 7.02 -9.33 38.81
CA LEU A 266 8.43 -9.22 38.45
C LEU A 266 8.96 -10.52 37.85
N LYS A 267 8.59 -11.67 38.43
CA LYS A 267 8.93 -13.00 37.89
C LYS A 267 8.31 -13.24 36.51
N GLU A 268 7.07 -12.82 36.29
CA GLU A 268 6.41 -12.96 34.99
C GLU A 268 7.09 -12.11 33.91
N ILE A 269 7.49 -10.89 34.24
CA ILE A 269 8.17 -9.99 33.30
C ILE A 269 9.54 -10.52 32.92
N THR A 270 10.34 -10.92 33.92
CA THR A 270 11.69 -11.46 33.72
C THR A 270 11.70 -12.79 32.97
N ALA A 271 10.65 -13.60 33.08
CA ALA A 271 10.52 -14.85 32.32
C ALA A 271 10.25 -14.65 30.81
N LYS A 272 9.86 -13.45 30.38
CA LYS A 272 9.54 -13.12 28.97
C LYS A 272 10.65 -12.33 28.27
N LEU A 273 11.76 -12.07 28.96
CA LEU A 273 12.96 -11.41 28.45
C LEU A 273 13.92 -12.43 27.85
#